data_AF-A0A0N0K1C5-F1
#
_entry.id   AF-A0A0N0K1C5-F1
#
_cell.length_a   1.000
_cell.length_b   1.000
_cell.length_c   1.000
_cell.angle_alpha   90.00
_cell.angle_beta   90.00
_cell.angle_gamma   90.00
#
_symmetry.space_group_name_H-M   'P 1'
#
loop_
_entity.id
_entity.type
_entity.pdbx_description
1 polymer ?
#
loop_
_entity_poly.entity_id
_entity_poly.type
_entity_poly.pdbx_seq_one_letter_code
_entity_poly.pdbx_strand_id
1 'polypeptide(L)'
;MSRAERDWYLADWATALGKRQVDFVNDLNWNKARASLLWNGKQGYTREIVTQVAQYLGIRPYELLMRPEEAMAIRDMRDAAHQIAMGLPSPRGRPDDSGPSSATSGRT
;
A
#
# COMPACT_ATOMS: atom_id res chain seq x y z
N MET A 1 22.43 8.40 -8.96
CA MET A 1 21.36 7.46 -8.56
C MET A 1 20.36 7.36 -9.70
N SER A 2 20.02 6.15 -10.13
CA SER A 2 19.07 5.91 -11.22
C SER A 2 17.62 6.09 -10.74
N ARG A 3 16.65 6.25 -11.67
CA ARG A 3 15.23 6.36 -11.32
C ARG A 3 14.73 5.11 -10.58
N ALA A 4 15.19 3.92 -10.99
CA ALA A 4 14.84 2.66 -10.34
C ALA A 4 15.31 2.58 -8.88
N GLU A 5 16.44 3.20 -8.53
CA GLU A 5 16.93 3.26 -7.14
C GLU A 5 16.07 4.19 -6.26
N ARG A 6 15.38 5.17 -6.86
CA ARG A 6 14.48 6.09 -6.14
C ARG A 6 13.09 5.49 -5.91
N ASP A 7 12.68 4.55 -6.76
CA ASP A 7 11.36 3.92 -6.71
C ASP A 7 11.43 2.55 -5.99
N TRP A 8 12.35 2.35 -5.05
CA TRP A 8 12.52 1.09 -4.32
C TRP A 8 12.33 1.29 -2.81
N TYR A 9 11.19 0.82 -2.30
CA TYR A 9 10.76 1.08 -0.92
C TYR A 9 10.85 -0.16 0.00
N LEU A 10 11.81 -1.07 -0.26
CA LEU A 10 11.94 -2.32 0.49
C LEU A 10 12.10 -2.11 2.00
N ALA A 11 13.00 -1.22 2.41
CA ALA A 11 13.28 -1.00 3.83
C ALA A 11 12.05 -0.44 4.57
N ASP A 12 11.32 0.48 3.92
CA ASP A 12 10.11 1.08 4.47
C ASP A 12 8.99 0.03 4.59
N TRP A 13 8.78 -0.78 3.56
CA TRP A 13 7.82 -1.89 3.59
C TRP A 13 8.15 -2.94 4.62
N ALA A 14 9.42 -3.33 4.72
CA ALA A 14 9.86 -4.28 5.72
C ALA A 14 9.59 -3.72 7.12
N THR A 15 9.90 -2.45 7.37
CA THR A 15 9.62 -1.79 8.65
C THR A 15 8.13 -1.75 8.95
N ALA A 16 7.29 -1.34 7.99
CA ALA A 16 5.83 -1.31 8.13
C ALA A 16 5.22 -2.67 8.45
N LEU A 17 5.87 -3.76 8.00
CA LEU A 17 5.43 -5.15 8.20
C LEU A 17 6.20 -5.87 9.33
N GLY A 18 7.01 -5.16 10.11
CA GLY A 18 7.75 -5.72 11.24
C GLY A 18 8.87 -6.70 10.85
N LYS A 19 9.40 -6.59 9.63
CA LYS A 19 10.49 -7.38 9.08
C LYS A 19 11.81 -6.64 9.17
N ARG A 20 12.88 -7.38 9.44
CA ARG A 20 14.27 -6.91 9.48
C ARG A 20 15.04 -7.49 8.31
N GLN A 21 16.14 -6.85 7.93
CA GLN A 21 17.01 -7.32 6.85
C GLN A 21 17.50 -8.77 7.02
N VAL A 22 17.77 -9.19 8.27
CA VAL A 22 18.20 -10.56 8.57
C VAL A 22 17.12 -11.60 8.21
N ASP A 23 15.84 -11.23 8.27
CA ASP A 23 14.74 -12.12 7.93
C ASP A 23 14.75 -12.43 6.42
N PHE A 24 15.21 -11.50 5.57
CA PHE A 24 15.39 -11.74 4.13
C PHE A 24 16.59 -12.66 3.84
N VAL A 25 17.65 -12.57 4.64
CA VAL A 25 18.79 -13.50 4.54
C VAL A 25 18.34 -14.91 4.86
N ASN A 26 17.57 -15.08 5.95
CA ASN A 26 17.13 -16.37 6.43
C ASN A 26 16.01 -16.98 5.55
N ASP A 27 14.97 -16.20 5.27
CA ASP A 27 13.73 -16.71 4.68
C ASP A 27 13.79 -16.76 3.14
N LEU A 28 14.56 -15.88 2.51
CA LEU A 28 14.75 -15.87 1.04
C LEU A 28 16.07 -16.50 0.60
N ASN A 29 16.85 -17.03 1.56
CA ASN A 29 18.17 -17.60 1.34
C ASN A 29 19.10 -16.63 0.57
N TRP A 30 18.98 -15.33 0.84
CA TRP A 30 19.85 -14.32 0.24
C TRP A 30 21.18 -14.31 0.97
N ASN A 31 22.28 -14.16 0.24
CA ASN A 31 23.55 -13.85 0.88
C ASN A 31 23.51 -12.42 1.48
N LYS A 32 24.31 -12.18 2.53
CA LYS A 32 24.35 -10.91 3.26
C LYS A 32 24.65 -9.71 2.36
N ALA A 33 25.54 -9.88 1.38
CA ALA A 33 25.92 -8.80 0.46
C ALA A 33 24.74 -8.37 -0.41
N ARG A 34 24.03 -9.33 -1.02
CA ARG A 34 22.80 -9.10 -1.80
C ARG A 34 21.72 -8.45 -0.96
N ALA A 35 21.48 -8.96 0.26
CA ALA A 35 20.51 -8.36 1.17
C ALA A 35 20.87 -6.91 1.50
N SER A 36 22.15 -6.59 1.72
CA SER A 36 22.63 -5.23 1.94
C SER A 36 22.43 -4.31 0.74
N LEU A 37 22.78 -4.77 -0.46
CA LEU A 37 22.67 -3.97 -1.66
C LEU A 37 21.22 -3.66 -2.02
N LEU A 38 20.34 -4.66 -1.94
CA LEU A 38 18.92 -4.49 -2.23
C LEU A 38 18.23 -3.67 -1.13
N TRP A 39 18.51 -3.92 0.15
CA TRP A 39 17.89 -3.17 1.25
C TRP A 39 18.17 -1.67 1.17
N ASN A 40 19.40 -1.30 0.82
CA ASN A 40 19.83 0.10 0.73
C ASN A 40 19.60 0.71 -0.67
N GLY A 41 18.93 0.00 -1.58
CA GLY A 41 18.70 0.47 -2.95
C GLY A 41 19.98 0.71 -3.77
N LYS A 42 21.11 0.11 -3.38
CA LYS A 42 22.40 0.25 -4.09
C LYS A 42 22.51 -0.66 -5.32
N GLN A 43 21.71 -1.72 -5.34
CA GLN A 43 21.54 -2.58 -6.51
C GLN A 43 20.12 -2.41 -7.04
N GLY A 44 19.99 -2.23 -8.35
CA GLY A 44 18.70 -2.22 -9.02
C GLY A 44 17.97 -3.55 -8.85
N TYR A 45 16.65 -3.49 -8.67
CA TYR A 45 15.82 -4.67 -8.61
C TYR A 45 15.53 -5.20 -10.02
N THR A 46 15.40 -6.52 -10.13
CA THR A 46 14.82 -7.17 -11.32
C THR A 46 13.37 -7.54 -11.04
N ARG A 47 12.60 -7.86 -12.09
CA ARG A 47 11.21 -8.32 -11.95
C ARG A 47 11.10 -9.54 -11.02
N GLU A 48 12.07 -10.44 -11.09
CA GLU A 48 12.13 -11.66 -10.27
C GLU A 48 12.31 -11.30 -8.78
N ILE A 49 13.17 -10.32 -8.48
CA ILE A 49 13.37 -9.82 -7.12
C ILE A 49 12.10 -9.18 -6.60
N VAL A 50 11.47 -8.29 -7.37
CA VAL A 50 10.21 -7.64 -6.99
C VAL A 50 9.14 -8.68 -6.70
N THR A 51 9.01 -9.68 -7.57
CA THR A 51 8.00 -10.74 -7.42
C THR A 51 8.25 -11.58 -6.17
N GLN A 52 9.49 -12.02 -5.94
CA GLN A 52 9.87 -12.81 -4.77
C GLN A 52 9.60 -12.05 -3.46
N VAL A 53 10.04 -10.79 -3.39
CA VAL A 53 9.87 -9.95 -2.21
C VAL A 53 8.40 -9.65 -1.95
N ALA A 54 7.63 -9.33 -2.99
CA ALA A 54 6.20 -9.04 -2.87
C ALA A 54 5.45 -10.26 -2.34
N GLN A 55 5.77 -11.45 -2.85
CA GLN A 55 5.22 -12.71 -2.36
C GLN A 55 5.56 -12.94 -0.88
N TYR A 56 6.82 -12.73 -0.49
CA TYR A 56 7.26 -12.90 0.89
C TYR A 56 6.57 -11.93 1.87
N LEU A 57 6.38 -10.68 1.44
CA LEU A 57 5.75 -9.64 2.25
C LEU A 57 4.22 -9.69 2.20
N GLY A 58 3.62 -10.51 1.33
CA GLY A 58 2.16 -10.57 1.17
C GLY A 58 1.57 -9.29 0.55
N ILE A 59 2.31 -8.65 -0.35
CA ILE A 59 1.90 -7.42 -1.04
C ILE A 59 1.93 -7.60 -2.55
N ARG A 60 1.36 -6.66 -3.30
CA ARG A 60 1.39 -6.68 -4.78
C ARG A 60 2.73 -6.12 -5.28
N PRO A 61 3.29 -6.65 -6.39
CA PRO A 61 4.61 -6.24 -6.89
C PRO A 61 4.79 -4.73 -7.08
N TYR A 62 3.77 -4.04 -7.59
CA TYR A 62 3.85 -2.59 -7.81
C TYR A 62 3.84 -1.78 -6.51
N GLU A 63 3.39 -2.36 -5.39
CA GLU A 63 3.34 -1.67 -4.09
C GLU A 63 4.75 -1.46 -3.53
N LEU A 64 5.72 -2.32 -3.88
CA LEU A 64 7.14 -2.12 -3.56
C LEU A 64 7.75 -0.90 -4.25
N LEU A 65 7.08 -0.38 -5.28
CA LEU A 65 7.54 0.75 -6.08
C LEU A 65 6.93 2.09 -5.63
N MET A 66 6.29 2.10 -4.47
CA MET A 66 5.72 3.27 -3.80
C MET A 66 5.86 3.13 -2.29
N ARG A 67 5.65 4.23 -1.56
CA ARG A 67 5.69 4.22 -0.10
C ARG A 67 4.55 3.40 0.48
N PRO A 68 4.73 2.76 1.65
CA PRO A 68 3.68 1.98 2.30
C PRO A 68 2.38 2.77 2.50
N GLU A 69 2.47 4.04 2.91
CA GLU A 69 1.30 4.89 3.18
C GLU A 69 0.49 5.16 1.91
N GLU A 70 1.18 5.38 0.78
CA GLU A 70 0.55 5.61 -0.52
C GLU A 70 -0.14 4.33 -1.02
N ALA A 71 0.51 3.17 -0.89
CA ALA A 71 -0.10 1.90 -1.27
C ALA A 71 -1.33 1.57 -0.42
N MET A 72 -1.28 1.81 0.89
CA MET A 72 -2.42 1.63 1.78
C MET A 72 -3.58 2.56 1.40
N ALA A 73 -3.30 3.84 1.10
CA ALA A 73 -4.33 4.75 0.62
C ALA A 73 -4.98 4.29 -0.70
N ILE A 74 -4.21 3.71 -1.62
CA ILE A 74 -4.73 3.13 -2.87
C ILE A 74 -5.59 1.89 -2.59
N ARG A 75 -5.23 1.06 -1.61
CA ARG A 75 -6.06 -0.09 -1.17
C ARG A 75 -7.40 0.41 -0.63
N ASP A 76 -7.38 1.33 0.32
CA ASP A 76 -8.59 1.91 0.91
C ASP A 76 -9.48 2.55 -0.16
N MET A 77 -8.89 3.31 -1.09
CA MET A 77 -9.63 3.93 -2.20
C MET A 77 -10.31 2.88 -3.08
N ARG A 78 -9.62 1.78 -3.42
CA ARG A 78 -10.18 0.70 -4.24
C ARG A 78 -11.30 -0.03 -3.51
N ASP A 79 -11.11 -0.31 -2.22
CA ASP A 79 -12.12 -0.99 -1.41
C ASP A 79 -13.37 -0.12 -1.26
N ALA A 80 -13.21 1.19 -1.06
CA ALA A 80 -14.32 2.14 -1.04
C ALA A 80 -15.04 2.21 -2.40
N ALA A 81 -14.30 2.26 -3.51
CA ALA A 81 -14.87 2.26 -4.86
C ALA A 81 -15.65 0.97 -5.14
N HIS A 82 -15.13 -0.19 -4.71
CA HIS A 82 -15.83 -1.47 -4.83
C HIS A 82 -17.14 -1.49 -4.02
N GLN A 83 -17.14 -0.96 -2.80
CA GLN A 83 -18.35 -0.87 -1.97
C GLN A 83 -19.44 -0.01 -2.64
N ILE A 84 -19.06 1.14 -3.19
CA ILE A 84 -19.98 2.03 -3.92
C ILE A 84 -20.55 1.32 -5.15
N ALA A 85 -19.70 0.64 -5.93
CA ALA A 85 -20.13 -0.10 -7.12
C ALA A 85 -21.09 -1.26 -6.80
N MET A 86 -20.97 -1.86 -5.61
CA MET A 86 -21.89 -2.89 -5.10
C MET A 86 -23.17 -2.32 -4.48
N GLY A 87 -23.33 -1.00 -4.41
CA GLY A 87 -24.48 -0.36 -3.77
C GLY A 87 -24.45 -0.42 -2.24
N LEU A 88 -23.30 -0.74 -1.63
CA LEU A 88 -23.14 -0.69 -0.18
C LEU A 88 -22.95 0.76 0.28
N PRO A 89 -23.51 1.13 1.45
CA PRO A 89 -23.32 2.47 2.00
C PRO A 89 -21.82 2.73 2.23
N SER A 90 -21.37 3.93 1.87
CA SER A 90 -19.97 4.31 2.02
C SER A 90 -19.57 4.25 3.51
N PRO A 91 -18.43 3.62 3.86
CA PRO A 91 -18.04 3.36 5.25
C PRO A 91 -17.74 4.65 6.04
N ARG A 92 -17.56 5.77 5.33
CA ARG A 92 -17.60 7.11 5.90
C ARG A 92 -18.94 7.73 5.57
N GLY A 93 -19.98 7.35 6.32
CA GLY A 93 -21.23 8.11 6.35
C GLY A 93 -20.88 9.57 6.64
N ARG A 94 -21.10 10.45 5.65
CA ARG A 94 -21.09 11.89 5.91
C ARG A 94 -22.25 12.11 6.91
N PRO A 95 -22.04 12.72 8.08
CA PRO A 95 -23.13 12.97 9.05
C PRO A 95 -24.20 13.95 8.56
N ASP A 96 -24.13 14.39 7.30
CA ASP A 96 -24.95 15.46 6.74
C ASP A 96 -25.56 14.99 5.40
N ASP A 97 -26.58 14.14 5.51
CA ASP A 97 -27.64 14.08 4.51
C ASP A 97 -29.01 14.38 5.16
N SER A 98 -28.98 15.14 6.25
CA SER A 98 -30.15 15.89 6.74
C SER A 98 -30.36 17.09 5.83
N GLY A 99 -30.74 16.86 4.58
CA GLY A 99 -31.23 17.92 3.70
C GLY A 99 -32.32 18.73 4.41
N PRO A 100 -32.41 20.04 4.18
CA PRO A 100 -33.36 20.89 4.89
C PRO A 100 -34.78 20.43 4.56
N SER A 101 -35.46 19.83 5.56
CA SER A 101 -36.87 19.50 5.46
C SER A 101 -37.66 20.79 5.30
N SER A 102 -37.94 21.09 4.04
CA SER A 102 -38.82 22.15 3.60
C SER A 102 -40.24 21.76 4.00
N ALA A 103 -40.68 22.17 5.19
CA ALA A 103 -42.10 22.16 5.56
C ALA A 103 -42.62 23.60 5.51
N THR A 104 -43.05 23.97 4.31
CA THR A 104 -43.97 25.08 4.07
C THR A 104 -45.39 24.66 4.49
N SER A 105 -46.13 25.61 5.07
CA SER A 105 -47.60 25.78 5.07
C SER A 105 -48.47 25.19 6.21
N GLY A 106 -49.22 26.13 6.83
CA GLY A 106 -50.46 25.95 7.61
C GLY A 106 -50.55 26.99 8.74
N ARG A 107 -51.05 28.23 8.56
CA ARG A 107 -52.49 28.64 8.59
C ARG A 107 -53.20 27.98 9.78
N THR A 108 -53.60 28.67 10.84
CA THR A 108 -54.54 29.81 10.97
C THR A 108 -54.27 30.57 12.27
#